data_AF-A0A1M4MKK8-F1
#
_entry.id   AF-A0A1M4MKK8-F1
#
_cell.length_a   1.000
_cell.length_b   1.000
_cell.length_c   1.000
_cell.angle_alpha   90.00
_cell.angle_beta   90.00
_cell.angle_gamma   90.00
#
_symmetry.space_group_name_H-M   'P 1'
#
loop_
_entity.id
_entity.type
_entity.pdbx_description
1 polymer ?
#
loop_
_entity_poly.entity_id
_entity_poly.type
_entity_poly.pdbx_seq_one_letter_code
_entity_poly.pdbx_strand_id
1 'polypeptide(L)'
;MTIFVPHYAMSGGTLLCLAADEVAMDENAVLGPVDPRIGEYPAASLLRVPRLKPPEEIDDETFVLVDIAAKAQTQMREFVTVLLRERMDAGRADRLARLLSEGTWTHDYPITFEQARELGLPVTPGMPAGIYRLMDLFPQAMPRRPSVAYVPVPYREEKKG
;
A
#
# COMPACT_ATOMS: atom_id res chain seq x y z
N MET A 1 -6.03 5.94 21.44
CA MET A 1 -6.47 6.79 20.32
C MET A 1 -7.28 5.96 19.34
N THR A 2 -8.45 6.45 18.95
CA THR A 2 -9.30 5.85 17.90
C THR A 2 -9.10 6.61 16.58
N ILE A 3 -8.96 5.88 15.48
CA ILE A 3 -8.92 6.44 14.13
C ILE A 3 -10.23 6.12 13.41
N PHE A 4 -10.79 7.12 12.71
CA PHE A 4 -12.01 6.97 11.93
C PHE A 4 -11.67 6.85 10.44
N VAL A 5 -12.09 5.75 9.81
CA VAL A 5 -11.90 5.50 8.37
C VAL A 5 -13.28 5.41 7.69
N PRO A 6 -13.84 6.55 7.22
CA PRO A 6 -15.16 6.58 6.60
C PRO A 6 -15.18 6.05 5.16
N HIS A 7 -14.07 6.14 4.43
CA HIS A 7 -14.00 5.73 3.01
C HIS A 7 -12.74 4.95 2.67
N TYR A 8 -11.55 5.50 2.94
CA TYR A 8 -10.29 4.80 2.66
C TYR A 8 -9.14 5.32 3.52
N ALA A 9 -8.19 4.45 3.84
CA ALA A 9 -6.89 4.82 4.39
C ALA A 9 -5.80 3.99 3.69
N MET A 10 -4.92 4.66 2.94
CA MET A 10 -3.88 4.00 2.15
C MET A 10 -2.50 4.40 2.64
N SER A 11 -1.49 3.53 2.46
CA SER A 11 -0.09 3.82 2.75
C SER A 11 0.09 4.37 4.19
N GLY A 12 0.52 5.62 4.35
CA GLY A 12 0.63 6.27 5.66
C GLY A 12 -0.65 6.25 6.50
N GLY A 13 -1.84 6.31 5.87
CA GLY A 13 -3.11 6.17 6.57
C GLY A 13 -3.28 4.80 7.23
N THR A 14 -2.86 3.73 6.54
CA THR A 14 -2.82 2.39 7.13
C THR A 14 -1.84 2.33 8.29
N LEU A 15 -0.66 2.93 8.18
CA LEU A 15 0.32 2.96 9.29
C LEU A 15 -0.26 3.60 10.56
N LEU A 16 -1.02 4.69 10.41
CA LEU A 16 -1.74 5.28 11.54
C LEU A 16 -2.76 4.30 12.13
N CYS A 17 -3.53 3.60 11.27
CA CYS A 17 -4.49 2.60 11.71
C CYS A 17 -3.83 1.43 12.47
N LEU A 18 -2.64 1.00 12.06
CA LEU A 18 -1.89 -0.04 12.76
C LEU A 18 -1.42 0.40 14.15
N ALA A 19 -1.13 1.69 14.33
CA ALA A 19 -0.71 2.27 15.61
C ALA A 19 -1.89 2.66 16.53
N ALA A 20 -3.11 2.75 16.00
CA ALA A 20 -4.28 3.15 16.78
C ALA A 20 -4.72 2.03 17.73
N ASP A 21 -5.31 2.37 18.88
CA ASP A 21 -5.93 1.38 19.78
C ASP A 21 -7.17 0.73 19.15
N GLU A 22 -7.90 1.52 18.37
CA GLU A 22 -9.13 1.15 17.69
C GLU A 22 -9.22 1.85 16.33
N VAL A 23 -9.77 1.17 15.33
CA VAL A 23 -10.04 1.73 14.01
C VAL A 23 -11.53 1.61 13.73
N ALA A 24 -12.29 2.68 14.00
CA ALA A 24 -13.69 2.76 13.65
C ALA A 24 -13.80 2.91 12.13
N MET A 25 -14.22 1.86 11.45
CA MET A 25 -14.15 1.73 10.00
C MET A 25 -15.54 1.47 9.43
N ASP A 26 -15.92 2.21 8.38
CA ASP A 26 -17.12 1.90 7.60
C ASP A 26 -16.97 0.51 6.96
N GLU A 27 -18.05 -0.27 6.90
CA GLU A 27 -18.04 -1.63 6.33
C GLU A 27 -17.67 -1.64 4.85
N ASN A 28 -17.87 -0.53 4.14
CA ASN A 28 -17.51 -0.31 2.74
C ASN A 28 -16.18 0.45 2.58
N ALA A 29 -15.53 0.84 3.68
CA ALA A 29 -14.21 1.45 3.62
C ALA A 29 -13.13 0.41 3.33
N VAL A 30 -11.96 0.91 2.93
CA VAL A 30 -10.80 0.07 2.64
C VAL A 30 -9.53 0.60 3.29
N LEU A 31 -8.68 -0.32 3.74
CA LEU A 31 -7.27 -0.04 4.05
C LEU A 31 -6.41 -0.40 2.84
N GLY A 32 -5.17 0.10 2.79
CA GLY A 32 -4.21 -0.23 1.76
C GLY A 32 -2.96 -0.95 2.29
N PRO A 33 -2.22 -1.67 1.45
CA PRO A 33 -0.87 -2.09 1.73
C PRO A 33 0.05 -0.91 2.07
N VAL A 34 1.18 -1.22 2.68
CA VAL A 34 2.22 -0.24 3.07
C VAL A 34 3.55 -0.55 2.41
N ASP A 35 3.53 -1.32 1.32
CA ASP A 35 4.72 -1.64 0.54
C ASP A 35 5.40 -0.36 0.04
N PRO A 36 6.74 -0.25 0.20
CA PRO A 36 7.45 0.95 -0.21
C PRO A 36 7.59 1.03 -1.73
N ARG A 37 7.57 2.26 -2.24
CA ARG A 37 7.85 2.59 -3.64
C ARG A 37 9.14 3.41 -3.74
N ILE A 38 9.95 3.11 -4.75
CA ILE A 38 11.17 3.85 -5.10
C ILE A 38 10.91 4.55 -6.43
N GLY A 39 10.66 5.86 -6.36
CA GLY A 39 10.11 6.60 -7.48
C GLY A 39 8.75 6.02 -7.89
N GLU A 40 8.59 5.71 -9.17
CA GLU A 40 7.37 5.13 -9.73
C GLU A 40 7.25 3.61 -9.53
N TYR A 41 8.31 2.94 -9.05
CA TYR A 41 8.39 1.48 -9.02
C TYR A 41 8.15 0.90 -7.62
N PRO A 42 7.40 -0.21 -7.49
CA PRO A 42 7.33 -0.97 -6.25
C PRO A 42 8.70 -1.55 -5.87
N ALA A 43 9.10 -1.44 -4.61
CA ALA A 43 10.36 -1.99 -4.12
C ALA A 43 10.45 -3.51 -4.36
N ALA A 44 9.34 -4.23 -4.15
CA ALA A 44 9.26 -5.68 -4.39
C ALA A 44 9.55 -6.06 -5.85
N SER A 45 9.16 -5.21 -6.82
CA SER A 45 9.44 -5.43 -8.24
C SER A 45 10.92 -5.24 -8.58
N LEU A 46 11.55 -4.19 -8.03
CA LEU A 46 12.98 -3.94 -8.21
C LEU A 46 13.81 -5.11 -7.67
N LEU A 47 13.45 -5.61 -6.48
CA LEU A 47 14.16 -6.72 -5.83
C LEU A 47 14.11 -8.05 -6.60
N ARG A 48 13.20 -8.18 -7.58
CA ARG A 48 13.17 -9.35 -8.46
C ARG A 48 14.18 -9.28 -9.59
N VAL A 49 14.64 -8.09 -10.00
CA VAL A 49 15.47 -7.90 -11.19
C VAL A 49 16.74 -8.78 -11.18
N PRO A 50 17.53 -8.87 -10.08
CA PRO A 50 18.72 -9.71 -10.05
C PRO A 50 18.45 -11.22 -10.22
N ARG A 51 17.18 -11.65 -10.09
CA ARG A 51 16.76 -13.05 -10.32
C ARG A 51 16.29 -13.31 -11.75
N LEU A 52 16.09 -12.25 -12.55
CA LEU A 52 15.48 -12.33 -13.88
C LEU A 52 16.50 -12.24 -15.01
N LYS A 53 17.64 -11.57 -14.78
CA LYS A 53 18.72 -11.40 -15.75
C LYS A 53 20.08 -11.36 -15.04
N PRO A 54 21.18 -11.76 -15.72
CA PRO A 54 22.50 -11.79 -15.11
C PRO A 54 23.01 -10.35 -14.83
N PRO A 55 23.92 -10.16 -13.85
CA PRO A 55 24.41 -8.84 -13.44
C PRO A 55 24.93 -7.96 -14.57
N GLU A 56 25.54 -8.54 -15.59
CA GLU A 56 26.14 -7.84 -16.73
C GLU A 56 25.09 -7.20 -17.65
N GLU A 57 23.82 -7.62 -17.55
CA GLU A 57 22.68 -7.07 -18.31
C GLU A 57 21.84 -6.08 -17.47
N ILE A 58 22.25 -5.80 -16.24
CA ILE A 58 21.59 -4.84 -15.34
C ILE A 58 22.35 -3.52 -15.40
N ASP A 59 21.63 -2.44 -15.67
CA ASP A 59 22.19 -1.09 -15.64
C ASP A 59 22.58 -0.67 -14.21
N ASP A 60 23.63 0.13 -14.09
CA ASP A 60 24.16 0.62 -12.79
C ASP A 60 23.10 1.34 -11.95
N GLU A 61 22.20 2.09 -12.60
CA GLU A 61 21.10 2.77 -11.92
C GLU A 61 20.15 1.76 -11.26
N THR A 62 19.80 0.68 -11.96
CA THR A 62 18.99 -0.40 -11.41
C THR A 62 19.67 -1.09 -10.24
N PHE A 63 21.00 -1.25 -10.23
CA PHE A 63 21.71 -1.77 -9.04
C PHE A 63 21.51 -0.87 -7.81
N VAL A 64 21.61 0.45 -8.00
CA VAL A 64 21.36 1.43 -6.92
C VAL A 64 19.89 1.35 -6.47
N LEU A 65 18.94 1.25 -7.40
CA LEU A 65 17.51 1.12 -7.08
C LEU A 65 17.20 -0.18 -6.33
N VAL A 66 17.84 -1.30 -6.69
CA VAL A 66 17.70 -2.59 -5.99
C VAL A 66 18.20 -2.49 -4.56
N ASP A 67 19.36 -1.86 -4.33
CA ASP A 67 19.91 -1.64 -2.98
C ASP A 67 18.98 -0.76 -2.13
N ILE A 68 18.50 0.36 -2.68
CA ILE A 68 17.55 1.25 -2.00
C ILE A 68 16.23 0.51 -1.69
N ALA A 69 15.71 -0.27 -2.65
CA ALA A 69 14.50 -1.06 -2.47
C ALA A 69 14.64 -2.09 -1.33
N ALA A 70 15.80 -2.75 -1.22
CA ALA A 70 16.06 -3.73 -0.17
C ALA A 70 16.03 -3.10 1.23
N LYS A 71 16.65 -1.92 1.35
CA LYS A 71 16.67 -1.13 2.58
C LYS A 71 15.27 -0.66 2.94
N ALA A 72 14.54 -0.07 1.99
CA ALA A 72 13.19 0.44 2.21
C ALA A 72 12.22 -0.67 2.63
N GLN A 73 12.25 -1.84 1.97
CA GLN A 73 11.39 -2.97 2.31
C GLN A 73 11.71 -3.51 3.72
N THR A 74 12.99 -3.61 4.07
CA THR A 74 13.41 -4.05 5.41
C THR A 74 12.94 -3.07 6.49
N GLN A 75 13.19 -1.78 6.29
CA GLN A 75 12.79 -0.71 7.21
C GLN A 75 11.27 -0.68 7.41
N MET A 76 10.50 -0.82 6.32
CA MET A 76 9.04 -0.82 6.40
C MET A 76 8.52 -2.05 7.14
N ARG A 77 9.04 -3.25 6.84
CA ARG A 77 8.67 -4.47 7.58
C ARG A 77 8.97 -4.32 9.06
N GLU A 78 10.15 -3.85 9.42
CA GLU A 78 10.55 -3.65 10.81
C GLU A 78 9.64 -2.65 11.53
N PHE A 79 9.36 -1.52 10.89
CA PHE A 79 8.47 -0.50 11.43
C PHE A 79 7.06 -1.06 11.67
N VAL A 80 6.47 -1.72 10.66
CA VAL A 80 5.14 -2.35 10.78
C VAL A 80 5.13 -3.43 11.86
N THR A 81 6.20 -4.23 11.96
CA THR A 81 6.33 -5.26 13.01
C THR A 81 6.30 -4.62 14.39
N VAL A 82 6.99 -3.50 14.61
CA VAL A 82 6.98 -2.78 15.89
C VAL A 82 5.56 -2.33 16.24
N LEU A 83 4.83 -1.73 15.29
CA LEU A 83 3.44 -1.29 15.53
C LEU A 83 2.51 -2.45 15.91
N LEU A 84 2.65 -3.59 15.24
CA LEU A 84 1.78 -4.74 15.46
C LEU A 84 2.07 -5.49 16.78
N ARG A 85 3.32 -5.46 17.26
CA ARG A 85 3.74 -6.22 18.45
C ARG A 85 3.08 -5.77 19.75
N GLU A 86 2.50 -4.58 19.79
CA GLU A 86 1.71 -4.15 20.96
C GLU A 86 0.43 -4.99 21.13
N ARG A 87 -0.03 -5.67 20.07
CA ARG A 87 -1.37 -6.28 20.00
C ARG A 87 -1.40 -7.73 19.58
N MET A 88 -0.30 -8.26 19.08
CA MET A 88 -0.19 -9.68 18.72
C MET A 88 1.21 -10.22 19.02
N ASP A 89 1.32 -11.54 19.08
CA ASP A 89 2.59 -12.20 19.29
C ASP A 89 3.60 -11.88 18.17
N ALA A 90 4.89 -11.99 18.50
CA ALA A 90 5.96 -11.63 17.58
C ALA A 90 5.90 -12.38 16.24
N GLY A 91 5.47 -13.65 16.24
CA GLY A 91 5.37 -14.45 15.03
C GLY A 91 4.23 -14.00 14.13
N ARG A 92 3.07 -13.69 14.71
CA ARG A 92 1.93 -13.14 13.96
C ARG A 92 2.23 -11.73 13.45
N ALA A 93 2.89 -10.90 14.26
CA ALA A 93 3.31 -9.54 13.87
C ALA A 93 4.25 -9.57 12.66
N ASP A 94 5.29 -10.41 12.67
CA ASP A 94 6.23 -10.53 11.53
C ASP A 94 5.51 -11.01 10.26
N ARG A 95 4.66 -12.04 10.36
CA ARG A 95 3.91 -12.55 9.19
C ARG A 95 3.01 -11.48 8.58
N LEU A 96 2.28 -10.74 9.40
CA LEU A 96 1.40 -9.68 8.94
C LEU A 96 2.19 -8.47 8.39
N ALA A 97 3.31 -8.12 9.01
CA ALA A 97 4.18 -7.07 8.51
C ALA A 97 4.72 -7.39 7.11
N ARG A 98 5.16 -8.64 6.89
CA ARG A 98 5.57 -9.12 5.55
C ARG A 98 4.43 -9.03 4.55
N LEU A 99 3.25 -9.53 4.94
CA LEU A 99 2.07 -9.53 4.08
C LEU A 99 1.74 -8.12 3.57
N LEU A 100 1.79 -7.12 4.47
CA LEU A 100 1.42 -5.74 4.18
C LEU A 100 2.53 -4.92 3.48
N SER A 101 3.81 -5.31 3.60
CA SER A 101 4.95 -4.48 3.15
C SER A 101 5.82 -5.11 2.06
N GLU A 102 5.77 -6.43 1.84
CA GLU A 102 6.68 -7.13 0.92
C GLU A 102 6.11 -7.29 -0.51
N GLY A 103 5.04 -6.57 -0.85
CA GLY A 103 4.46 -6.58 -2.20
C GLY A 103 3.64 -7.83 -2.52
N THR A 104 2.95 -8.39 -1.52
CA THR A 104 1.96 -9.48 -1.73
C THR A 104 0.84 -9.03 -2.67
N TRP A 105 0.45 -7.77 -2.54
CA TRP A 105 -0.53 -7.12 -3.39
C TRP A 105 0.06 -5.89 -4.06
N THR A 106 -0.64 -5.37 -5.08
CA THR A 106 -0.37 -4.04 -5.60
C THR A 106 -0.73 -2.98 -4.55
N HIS A 107 -0.08 -1.83 -4.60
CA HIS A 107 -0.25 -0.76 -3.59
C HIS A 107 -1.69 -0.22 -3.47
N ASP A 108 -2.51 -0.42 -4.50
CA ASP A 108 -3.91 -0.01 -4.58
C ASP A 108 -4.91 -1.11 -4.19
N TYR A 109 -4.41 -2.27 -3.72
CA TYR A 109 -5.27 -3.37 -3.30
C TYR A 109 -6.17 -2.96 -2.13
N PRO A 110 -7.50 -3.08 -2.26
CA PRO A 110 -8.42 -2.71 -1.21
C PRO A 110 -8.51 -3.82 -0.16
N ILE A 111 -7.92 -3.58 1.01
CA ILE A 111 -8.11 -4.43 2.19
C ILE A 111 -9.44 -4.03 2.82
N THR A 112 -10.48 -4.84 2.63
CA THR A 112 -11.83 -4.54 3.13
C THR A 112 -11.90 -4.59 4.67
N PHE A 113 -12.97 -4.05 5.25
CA PHE A 113 -13.27 -4.19 6.68
C PHE A 113 -13.15 -5.66 7.16
N GLU A 114 -13.75 -6.58 6.42
CA GLU A 114 -13.74 -8.00 6.74
C GLU A 114 -12.33 -8.60 6.68
N GLN A 115 -11.57 -8.30 5.63
CA GLN A 115 -10.18 -8.74 5.53
C GLN A 115 -9.31 -8.16 6.65
N ALA A 116 -9.46 -6.87 6.96
CA ALA A 116 -8.74 -6.24 8.07
C ALA A 116 -9.05 -6.94 9.41
N ARG A 117 -10.32 -7.31 9.64
CA ARG A 117 -10.74 -8.07 10.81
C ARG A 117 -10.12 -9.47 10.84
N GLU A 118 -10.11 -10.19 9.72
CA GLU A 118 -9.50 -11.52 9.59
C GLU A 118 -7.98 -11.49 9.85
N LEU A 119 -7.30 -10.43 9.39
CA LEU A 119 -5.88 -10.19 9.65
C LEU A 119 -5.60 -9.92 11.15
N GLY A 120 -6.63 -9.56 11.92
CA GLY A 120 -6.54 -9.25 13.35
C GLY A 120 -6.24 -7.78 13.64
N LEU A 121 -6.57 -6.89 12.71
CA LEU A 121 -6.53 -5.45 12.95
C LEU A 121 -7.70 -5.03 13.86
N PRO A 122 -7.57 -3.95 14.65
CA PRO A 122 -8.55 -3.53 15.67
C PRO A 122 -9.77 -2.82 15.04
N VAL A 123 -10.28 -3.33 13.92
CA VAL A 123 -11.34 -2.65 13.17
C VAL A 123 -12.69 -2.89 13.85
N THR A 124 -13.43 -1.81 14.10
CA THR A 124 -14.77 -1.84 14.68
C THR A 124 -15.77 -1.19 13.74
N PRO A 125 -16.98 -1.78 13.57
CA PRO A 125 -18.03 -1.16 12.78
C PRO A 125 -18.69 -0.04 13.60
N GLY A 126 -19.60 0.72 12.99
CA GLY A 126 -20.39 1.73 13.70
C GLY A 126 -19.77 3.12 13.69
N MET A 127 -19.42 3.60 12.50
CA MET A 127 -18.99 4.98 12.27
C MET A 127 -20.01 5.99 12.85
N PRO A 128 -19.59 6.94 13.71
CA PRO A 128 -20.50 7.93 14.25
C PRO A 128 -21.12 8.79 13.13
N ALA A 129 -22.44 8.97 13.16
CA ALA A 129 -23.16 9.76 12.15
C ALA A 129 -22.61 11.20 11.99
N GLY A 130 -22.01 11.76 13.05
CA GLY A 130 -21.34 13.06 12.98
C GLY A 130 -20.15 13.10 12.03
N ILE A 131 -19.43 11.98 11.84
CA ILE A 131 -18.31 11.89 10.91
C ILE A 131 -18.81 11.95 9.46
N TYR A 132 -19.87 11.21 9.10
CA TYR A 132 -20.46 11.32 7.77
C TYR A 132 -20.97 12.73 7.49
N ARG A 133 -21.68 13.35 8.44
CA ARG A 133 -22.13 14.74 8.29
C ARG A 133 -20.98 15.71 8.09
N LEU A 134 -19.83 15.48 8.73
CA LEU A 134 -18.63 16.27 8.49
C LEU A 134 -18.10 16.06 7.07
N MET A 135 -18.02 14.81 6.59
CA MET A 135 -17.58 14.51 5.23
C MET A 135 -18.50 15.11 4.16
N ASP A 136 -19.82 15.14 4.40
CA ASP A 136 -20.80 15.74 3.48
C ASP A 136 -20.57 17.25 3.27
N LEU A 137 -19.97 17.94 4.24
CA LEU A 137 -19.60 19.36 4.11
C LEU A 137 -18.37 19.58 3.21
N PHE A 138 -17.57 18.53 2.99
CA PHE A 138 -16.32 18.57 2.24
C PHE A 138 -16.29 17.45 1.18
N PRO A 139 -17.16 17.53 0.14
CA PRO A 139 -17.20 16.51 -0.90
C PRO A 139 -15.81 16.34 -1.52
N GLN A 140 -15.33 15.11 -1.55
CA GLN A 140 -14.02 14.79 -2.10
C GLN A 140 -13.97 15.20 -3.58
N ALA A 141 -12.89 15.85 -3.99
CA ALA A 141 -12.68 16.20 -5.38
C ALA A 141 -12.65 14.91 -6.20
N MET A 142 -13.68 14.69 -7.03
CA MET A 142 -13.68 13.54 -7.92
C MET A 142 -12.45 13.62 -8.84
N PRO A 143 -11.75 12.50 -9.10
CA PRO A 143 -10.69 12.47 -10.09
C PRO A 143 -11.26 13.05 -11.38
N ARG A 144 -10.66 14.15 -11.86
CA ARG A 144 -11.00 14.69 -13.17
C ARG A 144 -10.75 13.56 -14.16
N ARG A 145 -11.81 12.97 -14.71
CA ARG A 145 -11.67 12.14 -15.91
C ARG A 145 -11.01 13.04 -16.95
N PRO A 146 -9.81 12.72 -17.47
CA PRO A 146 -9.24 13.50 -18.55
C PRO A 146 -10.25 13.51 -19.70
N SER A 147 -10.59 14.71 -20.19
CA SER A 147 -11.50 14.88 -21.33
C SER A 147 -10.93 14.33 -22.63
N VAL A 148 -9.65 13.97 -22.62
CA VAL A 148 -8.89 13.44 -23.76
C VAL A 148 -8.27 12.11 -23.35
N ALA A 149 -8.60 11.05 -24.08
CA ALA A 149 -7.91 9.77 -23.98
C ALA A 149 -6.55 9.90 -24.67
N TYR A 150 -5.47 9.76 -23.91
CA TYR A 150 -4.11 9.65 -24.47
C TYR A 150 -3.94 8.24 -25.05
N VAL A 151 -3.80 8.14 -26.37
CA VAL A 151 -3.39 6.90 -27.05
C VAL A 151 -1.87 6.94 -27.16
N PRO A 152 -1.12 6.05 -26.49
CA PRO A 152 0.33 6.03 -26.61
C PRO A 152 0.71 5.54 -28.01
N VAL A 153 1.30 6.43 -28.81
CA VAL A 153 1.92 6.09 -30.10
C VAL A 153 3.42 5.96 -29.86
N PRO A 154 4.04 4.87 -30.32
CA PRO A 154 4.96 5.06 -31.44
C PRO A 154 4.57 4.18 -32.64
N TYR A 155 4.54 4.79 -33.82
CA TYR A 155 4.41 4.11 -35.09
C TYR A 155 5.73 3.38 -35.33
N ARG A 156 5.77 2.06 -35.06
CA ARG A 156 6.85 1.22 -35.57
C ARG A 156 6.60 1.09 -37.08
N GLU A 157 7.40 1.77 -37.88
CA GLU A 157 7.47 1.46 -39.30
C GLU A 157 7.86 -0.01 -39.44
N GLU A 158 6.99 -0.82 -40.04
CA GLU A 158 7.36 -2.14 -40.53
C GLU A 158 8.50 -1.95 -41.54
N LYS A 159 9.70 -2.41 -41.18
CA LYS A 159 10.74 -2.63 -42.18
C LYS A 159 10.23 -3.70 -43.13
N LYS A 160 9.85 -3.29 -44.34
CA LYS A 160 9.67 -4.19 -45.47
C LYS A 160 11.01 -4.87 -45.75
N GLY A 161 11.07 -6.17 -45.50
CA GLY A 161 12.04 -7.07 -46.12
C GLY A 161 11.63 -7.38 -47.55
#